data_AF-A0A1Z5IA23-F1
#
_entry.id   AF-A0A1Z5IA23-F1
#
_cell.length_a   1.000
_cell.length_b   1.000
_cell.length_c   1.000
_cell.angle_alpha   90.00
_cell.angle_beta   90.00
_cell.angle_gamma   90.00
#
_symmetry.space_group_name_H-M   'P 1'
#
loop_
_entity.id
_entity.type
_entity.pdbx_description
1 polymer ?
#
loop_
_entity_poly.entity_id
_entity_poly.type
_entity_poly.pdbx_seq_one_letter_code
_entity_poly.pdbx_strand_id
1 'polypeptide(L)'
;MKKILIASPTFILLAIVMIGLLTPNPKPELCDNLLVFATVGLIGYSFAATFIYAIALSSQGHANQKLADMPFGRKLLFSYLLAVLVITVAIVIFLMAHH
;
A
#
# COMPACT_ATOMS: atom_id res chain seq x y z
N MET A 1 2.16 6.28 -18.52
CA MET A 1 3.46 5.77 -18.01
C MET A 1 3.72 6.11 -16.54
N LYS A 2 3.53 7.35 -16.06
CA LYS A 2 3.83 7.72 -14.65
C LYS A 2 3.07 6.91 -13.57
N LYS A 3 1.86 6.43 -13.86
CA LYS A 3 1.02 5.66 -12.90
C LYS A 3 1.62 4.32 -12.48
N ILE A 4 2.29 3.65 -13.42
CA ILE A 4 2.96 2.36 -13.16
C ILE A 4 4.16 2.59 -12.23
N LEU A 5 4.84 3.74 -12.37
CA LEU A 5 5.96 4.12 -11.51
C LEU A 5 5.56 4.38 -10.05
N ILE A 6 4.32 4.83 -9.82
CA ILE A 6 3.77 5.07 -8.47
C ILE A 6 3.27 3.76 -7.86
N ALA A 7 2.78 2.83 -8.68
CA ALA A 7 2.34 1.52 -8.20
C ALA A 7 3.50 0.55 -7.95
N SER A 8 4.63 0.68 -8.67
CA SER A 8 5.73 -0.30 -8.59
C SER A 8 6.28 -0.53 -7.18
N PRO A 9 6.44 0.47 -6.29
CA PRO A 9 7.00 0.22 -4.97
C PRO A 9 6.03 -0.59 -4.09
N THR A 10 4.71 -0.40 -4.26
CA THR A 10 3.71 -1.23 -3.56
C THR A 10 3.74 -2.68 -4.02
N PHE A 11 3.94 -2.96 -5.32
CA PHE A 11 4.06 -4.33 -5.82
C PHE A 11 5.31 -5.03 -5.28
N ILE A 12 6.45 -4.33 -5.20
CA ILE A 12 7.70 -4.88 -4.65
C ILE A 12 7.52 -5.19 -3.16
N LEU A 13 6.96 -4.25 -2.39
CA LEU A 13 6.74 -4.44 -0.96
C LEU A 13 5.71 -5.53 -0.66
N LEU A 14 4.62 -5.61 -1.45
CA LEU A 14 3.62 -6.68 -1.35
C LEU A 14 4.24 -8.05 -1.65
N ALA A 15 5.11 -8.16 -2.65
CA ALA A 15 5.82 -9.39 -2.95
C ALA A 15 6.71 -9.83 -1.79
N ILE A 16 7.41 -8.91 -1.13
CA ILE A 16 8.25 -9.21 0.04
C ILE A 16 7.39 -9.69 1.22
N VAL A 17 6.22 -9.06 1.46
CA VAL A 17 5.27 -9.53 2.50
C VAL A 17 4.77 -10.94 2.21
N MET A 18 4.38 -11.22 0.96
CA MET A 18 3.91 -12.55 0.55
C MET A 18 5.00 -13.61 0.69
N ILE A 19 6.25 -13.28 0.32
CA ILE A 19 7.41 -14.16 0.52
C ILE A 19 7.62 -14.42 2.02
N GLY A 20 7.57 -13.39 2.87
CA GLY A 20 7.70 -13.55 4.32
C GLY A 20 6.62 -14.46 4.93
N LEU A 21 5.37 -14.35 4.48
CA LEU A 21 4.25 -15.16 4.96
C LEU A 21 4.24 -16.60 4.45
N LEU A 22 4.69 -16.82 3.20
CA LEU A 22 4.59 -18.13 2.53
C LEU A 22 5.88 -18.95 2.59
N THR A 23 7.02 -18.39 3.02
CA THR A 23 8.27 -19.14 3.15
C THR A 23 8.16 -20.10 4.35
N PRO A 24 8.24 -21.42 4.15
CA PRO A 24 8.30 -22.37 5.27
C PRO A 24 9.74 -22.42 5.82
N ASN A 25 9.90 -22.31 7.14
CA ASN A 25 11.19 -22.35 7.86
C ASN A 25 12.26 -21.29 7.53
N PRO A 26 11.94 -19.98 7.42
CA PRO A 26 12.95 -18.95 7.45
C PRO A 26 13.55 -18.83 8.87
N LYS A 27 14.82 -18.41 8.97
CA LYS A 27 15.40 -18.03 10.27
C LYS A 27 14.46 -16.97 10.90
N PRO A 28 13.94 -17.18 12.13
CA PRO A 28 12.85 -16.39 12.68
C PRO A 28 13.18 -14.89 12.71
N GLU A 29 14.40 -14.53 13.13
CA GLU A 29 14.86 -13.15 13.15
C GLU A 29 14.91 -12.48 11.77
N LEU A 30 15.22 -13.23 10.72
CA LEU A 30 15.32 -12.66 9.37
C LEU A 30 13.94 -12.48 8.76
N CYS A 31 13.03 -13.42 9.03
CA CYS A 31 11.65 -13.35 8.59
C CYS A 31 10.90 -12.19 9.25
N ASP A 32 10.98 -12.08 10.58
CA ASP A 32 10.28 -11.04 11.33
C ASP A 32 10.77 -9.65 10.94
N ASN A 33 12.10 -9.45 10.82
CA ASN A 33 12.64 -8.16 10.42
C ASN A 33 12.25 -7.77 8.99
N LEU A 34 12.26 -8.71 8.04
CA LEU A 34 11.82 -8.46 6.66
C LEU A 34 10.32 -8.18 6.58
N LEU A 35 9.52 -8.92 7.34
CA LEU A 35 8.06 -8.79 7.35
C LEU A 35 7.67 -7.45 7.99
N VAL A 36 8.27 -7.09 9.12
CA VAL A 36 8.08 -5.77 9.76
C VAL A 36 8.53 -4.64 8.83
N PHE A 37 9.74 -4.73 8.25
CA PHE A 37 10.25 -3.71 7.33
C PHE A 37 9.36 -3.53 6.10
N ALA A 38 8.97 -4.63 5.46
CA ALA A 38 8.12 -4.58 4.27
C ALA A 38 6.73 -4.06 4.61
N THR A 39 6.19 -4.42 5.78
CA THR A 39 4.86 -3.99 6.20
C THR A 39 4.82 -2.52 6.58
N VAL A 40 5.78 -2.04 7.37
CA VAL A 40 5.93 -0.61 7.69
C VAL A 40 6.18 0.19 6.41
N GLY A 41 7.03 -0.30 5.51
CA GLY A 41 7.27 0.29 4.21
C GLY A 41 6.00 0.36 3.35
N LEU A 42 5.19 -0.70 3.32
CA LEU A 42 3.95 -0.77 2.53
C LEU A 42 2.89 0.18 3.07
N ILE A 43 2.72 0.26 4.39
CA ILE A 43 1.82 1.22 5.04
C ILE A 43 2.29 2.66 4.78
N GLY A 44 3.56 2.96 5.07
CA GLY A 44 4.12 4.29 4.93
C GLY A 44 4.08 4.80 3.49
N TYR A 45 4.48 3.96 2.53
CA TYR A 45 4.44 4.31 1.12
C TYR A 45 3.00 4.48 0.61
N SER A 46 2.09 3.56 0.94
CA SER A 46 0.69 3.64 0.49
C SER A 46 0.00 4.88 1.06
N PHE A 47 0.27 5.23 2.32
CA PHE A 47 -0.22 6.47 2.94
C PHE A 47 0.34 7.71 2.25
N ALA A 48 1.67 7.80 2.10
CA ALA A 48 2.33 8.95 1.47
C ALA A 48 1.88 9.15 0.01
N ALA A 49 1.80 8.06 -0.76
CA ALA A 49 1.34 8.09 -2.14
C ALA A 49 -0.12 8.56 -2.24
N THR A 50 -1.00 8.07 -1.36
CA THR A 50 -2.41 8.49 -1.29
C THR A 50 -2.54 9.96 -0.89
N PHE A 51 -1.74 10.41 0.07
CA PHE A 51 -1.73 11.79 0.56
C PHE A 51 -1.23 12.79 -0.50
N ILE A 52 -0.09 12.51 -1.12
CA ILE A 52 0.45 13.32 -2.24
C ILE A 52 -0.56 13.38 -3.38
N TYR A 53 -1.22 12.25 -3.67
CA TYR A 53 -2.23 12.19 -4.71
C TYR A 53 -3.46 13.06 -4.38
N ALA A 54 -3.91 13.06 -3.13
CA ALA A 54 -4.98 13.93 -2.66
C ALA A 54 -4.60 15.43 -2.75
N ILE A 55 -3.36 15.78 -2.36
CA ILE A 55 -2.83 17.15 -2.51
C ILE A 55 -2.81 17.57 -3.98
N ALA A 56 -2.32 16.71 -4.88
CA ALA A 56 -2.26 17.01 -6.31
C ALA A 56 -3.66 17.21 -6.93
N LEU A 57 -4.68 16.51 -6.43
CA LEU A 57 -6.06 16.71 -6.81
C LEU A 57 -6.61 18.04 -6.29
N SER A 58 -6.29 18.38 -5.04
CA SER A 58 -6.67 19.65 -4.41
C SER A 58 -6.05 20.85 -5.13
N SER A 59 -4.75 20.78 -5.45
CA SER A 59 -4.04 21.86 -6.15
C SER A 59 -4.53 22.10 -7.57
N GLN A 60 -5.15 21.09 -8.21
CA GLN A 60 -5.76 21.22 -9.54
C GLN A 60 -7.20 21.74 -9.48
N GLY A 61 -7.73 22.13 -8.31
CA GLY A 61 -9.10 22.60 -8.15
C GLY A 61 -10.16 21.49 -8.22
N HIS A 62 -9.74 20.23 -8.24
CA HIS A 62 -10.62 19.06 -8.33
C HIS A 62 -10.91 18.44 -6.95
N ALA A 63 -10.66 19.17 -5.85
CA ALA A 63 -10.85 18.70 -4.48
C ALA A 63 -12.28 18.17 -4.19
N ASN A 64 -13.29 18.78 -4.81
CA ASN A 64 -14.70 18.43 -4.66
C ASN A 64 -15.22 17.45 -5.71
N GLN A 65 -14.36 16.97 -6.61
CA GLN A 65 -14.77 16.04 -7.64
C GLN A 65 -15.02 14.67 -6.99
N LYS A 66 -16.27 14.18 -7.05
CA LYS A 66 -16.63 12.87 -6.48
C LYS A 66 -15.75 11.80 -7.13
N LEU A 67 -15.40 10.77 -6.35
CA LEU A 67 -14.60 9.63 -6.83
C LEU A 67 -15.22 8.95 -8.07
N ALA A 68 -16.54 9.08 -8.24
CA ALA A 68 -17.30 8.58 -9.38
C ALA A 68 -16.99 9.31 -10.70
N ASP A 69 -16.64 10.60 -10.63
CA ASP A 69 -16.42 11.48 -11.79
C ASP A 69 -14.94 11.52 -12.23
N MET A 70 -14.07 10.80 -11.51
CA MET A 70 -12.66 10.72 -11.86
C MET A 70 -12.44 9.81 -13.08
N PRO A 71 -11.48 10.15 -13.97
CA PRO A 71 -11.13 9.28 -15.09
C PRO A 71 -10.71 7.89 -14.57
N PHE A 72 -11.20 6.83 -15.23
CA PHE A 72 -11.12 5.45 -14.75
C PHE A 72 -9.75 5.04 -14.18
N GLY A 73 -8.66 5.33 -14.90
CA GLY A 73 -7.32 4.96 -14.46
C GLY A 73 -6.76 5.77 -13.28
N ARG A 74 -7.42 6.85 -12.84
CA ARG A 74 -7.10 7.60 -11.61
C ARG A 74 -7.85 6.99 -10.42
N LYS A 75 -9.13 6.70 -10.63
CA LYS A 75 -10.01 6.01 -9.67
C LYS A 75 -9.46 4.64 -9.27
N LEU A 76 -8.98 3.88 -10.25
CA LEU A 76 -8.46 2.52 -10.05
C LEU A 76 -7.16 2.54 -9.21
N LEU A 77 -6.23 3.47 -9.50
CA LEU A 77 -4.99 3.61 -8.74
C LEU A 77 -5.25 4.04 -7.30
N PHE A 78 -6.15 5.01 -7.09
CA PHE A 78 -6.50 5.45 -5.75
C PHE A 78 -7.20 4.36 -4.93
N SER A 79 -8.18 3.67 -5.55
CA SER A 79 -8.87 2.55 -4.89
C SER A 79 -7.91 1.40 -4.57
N TYR A 80 -6.94 1.15 -5.46
CA TYR A 80 -5.90 0.14 -5.23
C TYR A 80 -4.99 0.51 -4.04
N LEU A 81 -4.44 1.72 -4.01
CA LEU A 81 -3.58 2.16 -2.88
C LEU A 81 -4.33 2.14 -1.55
N LEU A 82 -5.60 2.55 -1.55
CA LEU A 82 -6.45 2.50 -0.37
C LEU A 82 -6.71 1.06 0.07
N ALA A 83 -7.04 0.16 -0.87
CA ALA A 83 -7.27 -1.25 -0.57
C ALA A 83 -6.02 -1.93 -0.02
N VAL A 84 -4.86 -1.69 -0.63
CA VAL A 84 -3.57 -2.19 -0.13
C VAL A 84 -3.31 -1.69 1.29
N LEU A 85 -3.52 -0.40 1.56
CA LEU A 85 -3.36 0.16 2.91
C LEU A 85 -4.29 -0.53 3.92
N VAL A 86 -5.59 -0.63 3.62
CA VAL A 86 -6.59 -1.24 4.51
C VAL A 86 -6.29 -2.71 4.79
N ILE A 87 -5.99 -3.49 3.73
CA ILE A 87 -5.67 -4.92 3.87
C ILE A 87 -4.39 -5.09 4.69
N THR A 88 -3.36 -4.30 4.42
CA THR A 88 -2.09 -4.37 5.15
C THR A 88 -2.28 -4.07 6.63
N VAL A 89 -3.01 -3.01 6.96
CA VAL A 89 -3.33 -2.65 8.35
C VAL A 89 -4.15 -3.75 9.04
N ALA A 90 -5.14 -4.33 8.35
CA ALA A 90 -5.95 -5.41 8.89
C ALA A 90 -5.10 -6.67 9.19
N ILE A 91 -4.18 -7.04 8.29
CA ILE A 91 -3.25 -8.17 8.49
C ILE A 91 -2.34 -7.89 9.69
N VAL A 92 -1.80 -6.67 9.82
CA VAL A 92 -0.96 -6.30 10.97
C VAL A 92 -1.72 -6.42 12.28
N ILE A 93 -2.94 -5.87 12.35
CA ILE A 93 -3.77 -5.94 13.56
C ILE A 93 -4.07 -7.40 13.90
N PHE A 94 -4.42 -8.22 12.91
CA PHE A 94 -4.68 -9.64 13.11
C PHE A 94 -3.44 -10.38 13.65
N LEU A 95 -2.27 -10.13 13.07
CA LEU A 95 -1.02 -10.71 13.54
C LEU A 95 -0.70 -10.25 14.98
N MET A 96 -0.82 -8.96 15.30
CA MET A 96 -0.60 -8.45 16.66
C MET A 96 -1.61 -8.98 17.70
N ALA A 97 -2.84 -9.29 17.29
CA ALA A 97 -3.87 -9.79 18.20
C ALA A 97 -3.75 -11.30 18.49
N HIS A 98 -3.07 -12.05 17.62
CA HIS A 98 -2.89 -13.50 17.73
C HIS A 98 -1.47 -13.93 18.12
N HIS A 99 -0.55 -12.97 18.32
CA HIS A 99 0.78 -13.16 18.86
C HIS A 99 0.87 -12.64 20.30
#